data_AF-A0A3D4JRE3-F1
#
_entry.id   AF-A0A3D4JRE3-F1
#
_cell.length_a   1.000
_cell.length_b   1.000
_cell.length_c   1.000
_cell.angle_alpha   90.00
_cell.angle_beta   90.00
_cell.angle_gamma   90.00
#
_symmetry.space_group_name_H-M   'P 1'
#
loop_
_entity.id
_entity.type
_entity.pdbx_description
1 polymer ?
#
loop_
_entity_poly.entity_id
_entity_poly.type
_entity_poly.pdbx_seq_one_letter_code
_entity_poly.pdbx_strand_id
1 'polypeptide(L)'
;MEYRDNEVYFDTASNNLVKGSFTVNEFSITEGQDPKGHIYVGFTASCGSDGKFIFSIGRKGSSAVAKWFSARVPANRTTFNHDPGELNFAMIGTLVLEFKGGKTCTFYNVALAQGHSGLSNNWWFGGKQGMYNGSDTAIYGAISNNIVELASFLRGGNAADHIKVTPKTF
;
A
#
# COMPACT_ATOMS: atom_id res chain seq x y z
N MET A 1 14.34 10.91 17.42
CA MET A 1 13.59 10.43 16.24
C MET A 1 13.13 11.64 15.46
N GLU A 2 13.14 11.55 14.14
CA GLU A 2 12.69 12.59 13.22
C GLU A 2 11.55 12.03 12.36
N TYR A 3 10.43 12.75 12.29
CA TYR A 3 9.35 12.42 11.36
C TYR A 3 9.84 12.63 9.93
N ARG A 4 9.46 11.72 9.04
CA ARG A 4 9.73 11.82 7.61
C ARG A 4 8.42 11.65 6.86
N ASP A 5 8.30 12.38 5.76
CA ASP A 5 7.21 12.18 4.82
C ASP A 5 7.53 10.96 3.96
N ASN A 6 6.72 9.91 4.14
CA ASN A 6 6.83 8.67 3.38
C ASN A 6 5.80 8.73 2.26
N GLU A 7 6.29 9.03 1.07
CA GLU A 7 5.46 9.16 -0.12
C GLU A 7 5.30 7.81 -0.81
N VAL A 8 4.09 7.50 -1.24
CA VAL A 8 3.76 6.38 -2.14
C VAL A 8 2.78 6.87 -3.19
N TYR A 9 3.02 6.50 -4.43
CA TYR A 9 2.27 6.96 -5.59
C TYR A 9 1.46 5.79 -6.16
N PHE A 10 0.18 6.05 -6.44
CA PHE A 10 -0.68 5.12 -7.16
C PHE A 10 -0.86 5.60 -8.60
N ASP A 11 -0.09 5.00 -9.50
CA ASP A 11 -0.19 5.32 -10.92
C ASP A 11 -1.30 4.53 -11.57
N THR A 12 -2.01 5.13 -12.50
CA THR A 12 -3.03 4.44 -13.29
C THR A 12 -2.69 4.53 -14.77
N ALA A 13 -3.03 3.50 -15.55
CA ALA A 13 -2.92 3.61 -17.00
C ALA A 13 -3.70 4.84 -17.50
N SER A 14 -3.08 5.61 -18.40
CA SER A 14 -3.64 6.82 -19.01
C SER A 14 -3.96 8.00 -18.05
N ASN A 15 -3.36 8.02 -16.84
CA ASN A 15 -3.58 9.10 -15.84
C ASN A 15 -5.08 9.37 -15.60
N ASN A 16 -5.82 8.27 -15.39
CA ASN A 16 -7.27 8.30 -15.21
C ASN A 16 -7.69 8.43 -13.75
N LEU A 17 -6.75 8.38 -12.79
CA LEU A 17 -7.02 8.66 -11.40
C LEU A 17 -7.47 10.12 -11.22
N VAL A 18 -8.57 10.31 -10.48
CA VAL A 18 -9.07 11.63 -10.06
C VAL A 18 -8.61 11.93 -8.64
N LYS A 19 -8.80 10.96 -7.74
CA LYS A 19 -8.42 11.04 -6.33
C LYS A 19 -8.46 9.66 -5.71
N GLY A 20 -7.90 9.55 -4.51
CA GLY A 20 -7.99 8.34 -3.71
C GLY A 20 -7.93 8.62 -2.22
N SER A 21 -8.28 7.62 -1.43
CA SER A 21 -8.17 7.63 0.02
C SER A 21 -7.71 6.27 0.54
N PHE A 22 -6.86 6.26 1.57
CA PHE A 22 -6.47 5.05 2.29
C PHE A 22 -6.80 5.22 3.77
N THR A 23 -7.74 4.42 4.27
CA THR A 23 -8.15 4.44 5.69
C THR A 23 -7.52 3.26 6.42
N VAL A 24 -6.72 3.55 7.46
CA VAL A 24 -6.01 2.56 8.25
C VAL A 24 -6.98 1.77 9.12
N ASN A 25 -6.96 0.44 9.02
CA ASN A 25 -7.73 -0.48 9.85
C ASN A 25 -6.84 -1.18 10.89
N GLU A 26 -5.62 -1.52 10.52
CA GLU A 26 -4.60 -2.11 11.40
C GLU A 26 -3.24 -1.54 11.03
N PHE A 27 -2.31 -1.42 11.98
CA PHE A 27 -0.94 -1.01 11.70
C PHE A 27 0.06 -1.59 12.68
N SER A 28 1.33 -1.59 12.28
CA SER A 28 2.48 -1.82 13.13
C SER A 28 3.58 -0.86 12.70
N ILE A 29 4.11 -0.11 13.66
CA ILE A 29 5.17 0.89 13.45
C ILE A 29 6.31 0.53 14.40
N THR A 30 7.55 0.65 13.94
CA THR A 30 8.71 0.43 14.82
C THR A 30 8.62 1.34 16.05
N GLU A 31 8.93 0.80 17.22
CA GLU A 31 8.83 1.52 18.48
C GLU A 31 9.56 2.87 18.45
N GLY A 32 8.87 3.91 18.95
CA GLY A 32 9.37 5.27 18.98
C GLY A 32 9.41 6.00 17.63
N GLN A 33 8.91 5.41 16.53
CA GLN A 33 8.83 6.06 15.22
C GLN A 33 7.55 6.87 14.97
N ASP A 34 6.57 6.80 15.89
CA ASP A 34 5.37 7.66 15.87
C ASP A 34 4.90 8.07 17.29
N PRO A 35 5.71 8.79 18.07
CA PRO A 35 5.39 9.18 19.45
C PRO A 35 4.24 10.18 19.57
N LYS A 36 3.85 10.86 18.49
CA LYS A 36 2.70 11.77 18.45
C LYS A 36 1.42 11.11 17.95
N GLY A 37 1.47 9.84 17.52
CA GLY A 37 0.31 9.10 17.04
C GLY A 37 -0.29 9.70 15.76
N HIS A 38 0.55 10.07 14.78
CA HIS A 38 0.09 10.52 13.48
C HIS A 38 -0.69 9.42 12.74
N ILE A 39 -0.39 8.15 13.03
CA ILE A 39 -1.11 6.99 12.51
C ILE A 39 -1.90 6.33 13.64
N TYR A 40 -3.18 6.10 13.39
CA TYR A 40 -4.10 5.43 14.28
C TYR A 40 -5.17 4.70 13.46
N VAL A 41 -5.91 3.79 14.09
CA VAL A 41 -7.05 3.13 13.42
C VAL A 41 -8.12 4.17 13.08
N GLY A 42 -8.49 4.27 11.81
CA GLY A 42 -9.37 5.30 11.29
C GLY A 42 -8.66 6.52 10.71
N PHE A 43 -7.33 6.61 10.81
CA PHE A 43 -6.56 7.62 10.07
C PHE A 43 -6.79 7.43 8.55
N THR A 44 -7.08 8.53 7.86
CA THR A 44 -7.28 8.53 6.40
C THR A 44 -6.27 9.45 5.73
N ALA A 45 -5.43 8.88 4.87
CA ALA A 45 -4.63 9.65 3.91
C ALA A 45 -5.41 9.80 2.60
N SER A 46 -5.22 10.92 1.92
CA SER A 46 -5.88 11.20 0.63
C SER A 46 -4.86 11.65 -0.40
N CYS A 47 -5.14 11.37 -1.68
CA CYS A 47 -4.35 11.83 -2.81
C CYS A 47 -5.23 12.52 -3.85
N GLY A 48 -4.61 13.37 -4.68
CA GLY A 48 -5.24 13.93 -5.88
C GLY A 48 -5.05 13.02 -7.09
N SER A 49 -5.12 13.62 -8.28
CA SER A 49 -4.88 12.93 -9.55
C SER A 49 -3.42 12.52 -9.76
N ASP A 50 -2.50 13.05 -8.94
CA ASP A 50 -1.09 12.65 -8.88
C ASP A 50 -0.88 11.32 -8.16
N GLY A 51 -1.91 10.77 -7.51
CA GLY A 51 -1.85 9.48 -6.83
C GLY A 51 -0.98 9.46 -5.57
N LYS A 52 -0.50 10.61 -5.11
CA LYS A 52 0.45 10.72 -4.01
C LYS A 52 -0.23 10.63 -2.64
N PHE A 53 0.07 9.58 -1.89
CA PHE A 53 -0.22 9.49 -0.46
C PHE A 53 1.03 9.80 0.35
N ILE A 54 0.85 10.47 1.48
CA ILE A 54 1.94 10.83 2.40
C ILE A 54 1.61 10.30 3.80
N PHE A 55 2.57 9.58 4.39
CA PHE A 55 2.50 9.11 5.76
C PHE A 55 3.67 9.68 6.57
N SER A 56 3.36 10.53 7.57
CA SER A 56 4.38 11.17 8.40
C SER A 56 4.77 10.26 9.57
N ILE A 57 5.84 9.47 9.38
CA ILE A 57 6.32 8.42 10.31
C ILE A 57 7.84 8.31 10.20
N GLY A 58 8.54 7.92 11.26
CA GLY A 58 9.98 7.62 11.23
C GLY A 58 10.34 6.40 10.35
N ARG A 59 11.63 6.31 9.96
CA ARG A 59 12.16 5.31 9.02
C ARG A 59 13.17 4.35 9.66
N LYS A 60 12.86 3.84 10.86
CA LYS A 60 13.67 2.82 11.52
C LYS A 60 13.08 1.44 11.28
N GLY A 61 13.86 0.55 10.65
CA GLY A 61 13.47 -0.83 10.42
C GLY A 61 13.35 -1.64 11.72
N SER A 62 12.44 -2.60 11.72
CA SER A 62 12.35 -3.62 12.75
C SER A 62 11.83 -4.94 12.17
N SER A 63 12.50 -6.03 12.55
CA SER A 63 12.01 -7.40 12.28
C SER A 63 10.67 -7.69 12.96
N ALA A 64 10.30 -6.98 14.03
CA ALA A 64 8.99 -7.14 14.68
C ALA A 64 7.85 -6.68 13.77
N VAL A 65 8.03 -5.57 13.05
CA VAL A 65 7.05 -5.06 12.07
C VAL A 65 6.96 -6.01 10.87
N ALA A 66 8.10 -6.52 10.39
CA ALA A 66 8.13 -7.52 9.32
C ALA A 66 7.35 -8.79 9.69
N LYS A 67 7.59 -9.35 10.87
CA LYS A 67 6.83 -10.50 11.39
C LYS A 67 5.34 -10.20 11.54
N TRP A 68 4.99 -9.02 12.03
CA TRP A 68 3.60 -8.58 12.14
C TRP A 68 2.90 -8.53 10.78
N PHE A 69 3.60 -8.06 9.75
CA PHE A 69 3.11 -7.98 8.37
C PHE A 69 2.91 -9.37 7.76
N SER A 70 3.94 -10.22 7.79
CA SER A 70 3.88 -11.59 7.23
C SER A 70 2.83 -12.47 7.91
N ALA A 71 2.56 -12.27 9.21
CA ALA A 71 1.50 -12.98 9.91
C ALA A 71 0.08 -12.64 9.42
N ARG A 72 -0.11 -11.47 8.78
CA ARG A 72 -1.41 -10.97 8.30
C ARG A 72 -1.54 -11.05 6.79
N VAL A 73 -0.43 -10.89 6.08
CA VAL A 73 -0.33 -10.87 4.62
C VAL A 73 0.77 -11.86 4.23
N PRO A 74 0.42 -13.13 3.96
CA PRO A 74 1.39 -14.11 3.49
C PRO A 74 2.06 -13.67 2.19
N ALA A 75 3.30 -14.11 1.98
CA ALA A 75 4.14 -13.78 0.82
C ALA A 75 3.38 -13.82 -0.52
N ASN A 76 2.60 -14.87 -0.77
CA ASN A 76 1.84 -15.05 -2.01
C ASN A 76 0.62 -14.12 -2.19
N ARG A 77 0.40 -13.18 -1.26
CA ARG A 77 -0.60 -12.10 -1.35
C ARG A 77 0.02 -10.71 -1.51
N THR A 78 1.34 -10.68 -1.67
CA THR A 78 2.11 -9.47 -1.95
C THR A 78 2.58 -9.46 -3.40
N THR A 79 3.13 -8.33 -3.83
CA THR A 79 3.78 -8.21 -5.13
C THR A 79 5.06 -9.03 -5.25
N PHE A 80 5.78 -9.33 -4.17
CA PHE A 80 7.13 -9.91 -4.26
C PHE A 80 7.21 -11.43 -4.08
N ASN A 81 6.14 -12.08 -3.58
CA ASN A 81 6.12 -13.52 -3.31
C ASN A 81 7.22 -14.03 -2.36
N HIS A 82 7.70 -13.16 -1.47
CA HIS A 82 8.56 -13.53 -0.35
C HIS A 82 8.29 -12.58 0.83
N ASP A 83 8.78 -12.93 2.01
CA ASP A 83 8.61 -12.12 3.22
C ASP A 83 9.67 -11.00 3.33
N PRO A 84 9.34 -9.86 3.95
CA PRO A 84 10.31 -8.84 4.32
C PRO A 84 11.17 -9.30 5.51
N GLY A 85 12.43 -8.86 5.56
CA GLY A 85 13.31 -9.06 6.73
C GLY A 85 13.04 -8.04 7.83
N GLU A 86 13.01 -6.75 7.46
CA GLU A 86 12.67 -5.64 8.35
C GLU A 86 11.78 -4.62 7.64
N LEU A 87 10.89 -3.99 8.40
CA LEU A 87 10.02 -2.91 7.93
C LEU A 87 10.07 -1.75 8.91
N ASN A 88 9.97 -0.53 8.40
CA ASN A 88 9.82 0.70 9.18
C ASN A 88 8.43 0.77 9.80
N PHE A 89 7.43 0.48 8.97
CA PHE A 89 6.03 0.41 9.34
C PHE A 89 5.26 -0.43 8.31
N ALA A 90 4.10 -0.90 8.73
CA ALA A 90 3.11 -1.58 7.89
C ALA A 90 1.71 -1.16 8.31
N MET A 91 0.83 -0.99 7.33
CA MET A 91 -0.58 -0.64 7.52
C MET A 91 -1.43 -1.56 6.67
N ILE A 92 -2.57 -1.99 7.20
CA ILE A 92 -3.63 -2.65 6.46
C ILE A 92 -4.86 -1.76 6.55
N GLY A 93 -5.48 -1.49 5.42
CA GLY A 93 -6.53 -0.49 5.31
C GLY A 93 -7.49 -0.74 4.17
N THR A 94 -8.38 0.22 4.02
CA THR A 94 -9.32 0.30 2.90
C THR A 94 -8.83 1.38 1.94
N LEU A 95 -8.51 0.96 0.71
CA LEU A 95 -8.10 1.85 -0.37
C LEU A 95 -9.32 2.13 -1.26
N VAL A 96 -9.62 3.40 -1.51
CA VAL A 96 -10.64 3.83 -2.46
C VAL A 96 -9.95 4.63 -3.55
N LEU A 97 -10.20 4.27 -4.81
CA LEU A 97 -9.71 5.00 -5.97
C LEU A 97 -10.90 5.44 -6.83
N GLU A 98 -10.93 6.72 -7.19
CA GLU A 98 -11.90 7.28 -8.12
C GLU A 98 -11.24 7.57 -9.47
N PHE A 99 -11.84 7.09 -10.54
CA PHE A 99 -11.35 7.23 -11.89
C PHE A 99 -12.24 8.18 -12.70
N LYS A 100 -11.68 8.76 -13.77
CA LYS A 100 -12.44 9.53 -14.76
C LYS A 100 -13.65 8.72 -15.24
N GLY A 101 -14.77 9.41 -15.46
CA GLY A 101 -16.06 8.77 -15.74
C GLY A 101 -16.85 8.38 -14.48
N GLY A 102 -16.37 8.74 -13.28
CA GLY A 102 -17.10 8.57 -12.01
C GLY A 102 -17.07 7.16 -11.45
N LYS A 103 -16.23 6.26 -12.00
CA LYS A 103 -16.06 4.90 -11.47
C LYS A 103 -15.26 4.95 -10.17
N THR A 104 -15.85 4.48 -9.08
CA THR A 104 -15.19 4.35 -7.77
C THR A 104 -14.95 2.88 -7.45
N CYS A 105 -13.73 2.54 -7.07
CA CYS A 105 -13.34 1.18 -6.69
C CYS A 105 -12.85 1.16 -5.25
N THR A 106 -13.44 0.29 -4.43
CA THR A 106 -13.07 0.09 -3.03
C THR A 106 -12.37 -1.24 -2.86
N PHE A 107 -11.12 -1.21 -2.44
CA PHE A 107 -10.28 -2.36 -2.14
C PHE A 107 -10.15 -2.51 -0.62
N TYR A 108 -10.64 -3.62 -0.09
CA TYR A 108 -10.58 -3.89 1.35
C TYR A 108 -9.32 -4.67 1.73
N ASN A 109 -8.83 -4.42 2.95
CA ASN A 109 -7.67 -5.12 3.51
C ASN A 109 -6.40 -5.01 2.64
N VAL A 110 -6.21 -3.87 1.97
CA VAL A 110 -4.99 -3.54 1.24
C VAL A 110 -3.88 -3.26 2.24
N ALA A 111 -2.69 -3.79 1.99
CA ALA A 111 -1.53 -3.58 2.82
C ALA A 111 -0.49 -2.70 2.12
N LEU A 112 -0.05 -1.67 2.84
CA LEU A 112 1.06 -0.80 2.48
C LEU A 112 2.11 -0.91 3.56
N ALA A 113 3.34 -1.21 3.20
CA ALA A 113 4.45 -1.20 4.14
C ALA A 113 5.68 -0.59 3.50
N GLN A 114 6.58 -0.09 4.35
CA GLN A 114 7.86 0.43 3.89
C GLN A 114 8.96 -0.27 4.66
N GLY A 115 9.94 -0.82 3.96
CA GLY A 115 11.22 -1.25 4.49
C GLY A 115 12.37 -0.42 3.91
N HIS A 116 13.58 -0.95 4.00
CA HIS A 116 14.74 -0.36 3.36
C HIS A 116 15.55 -1.44 2.61
N SER A 117 16.22 -1.05 1.53
CA SER A 117 17.18 -1.88 0.81
C SER A 117 18.40 -1.00 0.50
N GLY A 118 19.48 -1.20 1.24
CA GLY A 118 20.64 -0.30 1.19
C GLY A 118 20.22 1.13 1.59
N LEU A 119 20.47 2.09 0.69
CA LEU A 119 20.11 3.51 0.88
C LEU A 119 18.70 3.87 0.41
N SER A 120 17.97 2.94 -0.22
CA SER A 120 16.64 3.19 -0.78
C SER A 120 15.54 2.69 0.15
N ASN A 121 14.44 3.43 0.23
CA ASN A 121 13.22 2.93 0.87
C ASN A 121 12.50 2.03 -0.13
N ASN A 122 12.05 0.87 0.33
CA ASN A 122 11.31 -0.07 -0.51
C ASN A 122 9.87 -0.17 0.01
N TRP A 123 8.91 0.21 -0.81
CA TRP A 123 7.49 0.01 -0.57
C TRP A 123 7.04 -1.40 -0.93
N TRP A 124 6.21 -1.94 -0.06
CA TRP A 124 5.55 -3.22 -0.19
C TRP A 124 4.08 -2.99 -0.43
N PHE A 125 3.55 -3.71 -1.40
CA PHE A 125 2.12 -3.76 -1.69
C PHE A 125 1.60 -5.18 -1.54
N GLY A 126 0.43 -5.30 -0.93
CA GLY A 126 -0.24 -6.57 -0.72
C GLY A 126 -1.54 -6.35 0.02
N GLY A 127 -1.91 -7.26 0.91
CA GLY A 127 -3.24 -7.31 1.51
C GLY A 127 -3.82 -8.72 1.64
N LYS A 128 -4.93 -8.82 2.36
CA LYS A 128 -5.48 -10.12 2.78
C LYS A 128 -6.14 -10.90 1.64
N GLN A 129 -6.56 -10.21 0.58
CA GLN A 129 -7.29 -10.79 -0.56
C GLN A 129 -6.47 -10.84 -1.84
N GLY A 130 -5.18 -10.48 -1.77
CA GLY A 130 -4.32 -10.48 -2.94
C GLY A 130 -3.93 -11.86 -3.41
N MET A 131 -3.56 -11.90 -4.68
CA MET A 131 -2.97 -13.07 -5.31
C MET A 131 -1.76 -12.62 -6.11
N TYR A 132 -0.57 -13.07 -5.70
CA TYR A 132 0.64 -12.90 -6.50
C TYR A 132 0.42 -13.48 -7.91
N ASN A 133 0.87 -12.74 -8.92
CA ASN A 133 0.62 -13.06 -10.33
C ASN A 133 1.89 -12.97 -11.19
N GLY A 134 3.07 -13.20 -10.59
CA GLY A 134 4.35 -13.11 -11.30
C GLY A 134 4.83 -11.67 -11.48
N SER A 135 6.12 -11.50 -11.81
CA SER A 135 6.70 -10.21 -12.25
C SER A 135 6.30 -9.02 -11.36
N ASP A 136 6.54 -9.13 -10.06
CA ASP A 136 6.25 -8.11 -9.05
C ASP A 136 4.79 -7.61 -9.02
N THR A 137 3.86 -8.48 -9.40
CA THR A 137 2.44 -8.14 -9.57
C THR A 137 1.55 -8.92 -8.62
N ALA A 138 0.50 -8.28 -8.11
CA ALA A 138 -0.60 -8.93 -7.39
C ALA A 138 -1.96 -8.52 -7.96
N ILE A 139 -2.92 -9.44 -8.02
CA ILE A 139 -4.31 -9.18 -8.40
C ILE A 139 -5.15 -8.98 -7.15
N TYR A 140 -6.02 -7.97 -7.18
CA TYR A 140 -6.96 -7.61 -6.12
C TYR A 140 -8.35 -7.37 -6.66
N GLY A 141 -9.35 -7.84 -5.91
CA GLY A 141 -10.74 -7.48 -6.11
C GLY A 141 -11.04 -6.11 -5.49
N ALA A 142 -11.76 -5.28 -6.24
CA ALA A 142 -12.41 -4.06 -5.78
C ALA A 142 -13.92 -4.23 -5.85
N ILE A 143 -14.65 -3.58 -4.95
CA ILE A 143 -16.09 -3.38 -5.11
C ILE A 143 -16.32 -2.07 -5.83
N SER A 144 -17.06 -2.12 -6.94
CA SER A 144 -17.54 -0.97 -7.70
C SER A 144 -19.00 -1.21 -8.10
N ASN A 145 -19.91 -0.34 -7.70
CA ASN A 145 -21.36 -0.50 -7.96
C ASN A 145 -21.91 -1.90 -7.60
N ASN A 146 -21.48 -2.45 -6.46
CA ASN A 146 -21.82 -3.80 -5.97
C ASN A 146 -21.35 -4.97 -6.86
N ILE A 147 -20.47 -4.70 -7.83
CA ILE A 147 -19.81 -5.71 -8.67
C ILE A 147 -18.36 -5.82 -8.24
N VAL A 148 -17.81 -7.05 -8.32
CA VAL A 148 -16.38 -7.30 -8.10
C VAL A 148 -15.62 -7.00 -9.38
N GLU A 149 -14.69 -6.05 -9.29
CA GLU A 149 -13.76 -5.68 -10.36
C GLU A 149 -12.35 -6.16 -10.00
N LEU A 150 -11.60 -6.65 -10.98
CA LEU A 150 -10.21 -7.06 -10.77
C LEU A 150 -9.26 -5.96 -11.23
N ALA A 151 -8.32 -5.60 -10.37
CA ALA A 151 -7.18 -4.76 -10.70
C ALA A 151 -5.87 -5.50 -10.43
N SER A 152 -4.90 -5.24 -11.29
CA SER A 152 -3.53 -5.69 -11.15
C SER A 152 -2.69 -4.55 -10.58
N PHE A 153 -1.95 -4.84 -9.51
CA PHE A 153 -1.05 -3.91 -8.87
C PHE A 153 0.37 -4.39 -9.11
N LEU A 154 1.15 -3.59 -9.84
CA LEU A 154 2.57 -3.82 -10.08
C LEU A 154 3.36 -2.90 -9.17
N ARG A 155 4.29 -3.47 -8.41
CA ARG A 155 5.25 -2.70 -7.61
C ARG A 155 6.67 -3.09 -8.00
N GLY A 156 7.24 -2.41 -9.00
CA GLY A 156 8.57 -2.76 -9.51
C GLY A 156 9.72 -2.31 -8.60
N GLY A 157 10.85 -3.03 -8.62
CA GLY A 157 12.20 -2.58 -8.18
C GLY A 157 12.41 -2.16 -6.71
N ASN A 158 13.64 -2.24 -6.22
CA ASN A 158 13.97 -1.97 -4.80
C ASN A 158 13.85 -0.50 -4.36
N ALA A 159 13.77 0.45 -5.30
CA ALA A 159 13.76 1.90 -5.04
C ALA A 159 12.48 2.61 -5.49
N ALA A 160 11.49 1.90 -6.03
CA ALA A 160 10.28 2.57 -6.51
C ALA A 160 9.42 3.06 -5.34
N ASP A 161 8.73 4.16 -5.51
CA ASP A 161 7.65 4.63 -4.65
C ASP A 161 6.30 4.56 -5.37
N HIS A 162 6.29 4.01 -6.58
CA HIS A 162 5.13 3.88 -7.44
C HIS A 162 4.55 2.47 -7.41
N ILE A 163 3.23 2.39 -7.21
CA ILE A 163 2.40 1.19 -7.39
C ILE A 163 1.51 1.46 -8.60
N LYS A 164 1.77 0.74 -9.69
CA LYS A 164 0.97 0.86 -10.90
C LYS A 164 -0.28 0.00 -10.80
N VAL A 165 -1.43 0.64 -10.92
CA VAL A 165 -2.76 0.02 -10.96
C VAL A 165 -3.20 -0.14 -12.41
N THR A 166 -3.45 -1.37 -12.81
CA THR A 166 -3.95 -1.72 -14.14
C THR A 166 -5.26 -2.47 -14.01
N PRO A 167 -6.37 -1.86 -14.42
CA PRO A 167 -7.61 -2.57 -14.66
C PRO A 167 -7.49 -3.90 -15.40
N LYS A 168 -8.21 -4.94 -14.94
CA LYS A 168 -8.34 -6.22 -15.66
C LYS A 168 -9.75 -6.46 -16.18
N THR A 169 -10.76 -6.14 -15.40
CA THR A 169 -12.17 -6.25 -15.80
C THR A 169 -12.86 -4.90 -15.93
N PHE A 170 -12.12 -3.80 -15.80
CA PHE A 170 -12.73 -2.48 -15.91
C PHE A 170 -13.12 -2.14 -17.35
#